data_AF-A0A954FY90-F1
#
_entry.id   AF-A0A954FY90-F1
#
_cell.length_a   1.000
_cell.length_b   1.000
_cell.length_c   1.000
_cell.angle_alpha   90.00
_cell.angle_beta   90.00
_cell.angle_gamma   90.00
#
_symmetry.space_group_name_H-M   'P 1'
#
loop_
_entity.id
_entity.type
_entity.pdbx_description
1 polymer ?
#
loop_
_entity_poly.entity_id
_entity_poly.type
_entity_poly.pdbx_seq_one_letter_code
_entity_poly.pdbx_strand_id
1 'polypeptide(L)'
;MAYFRYVPVLLLGAVLIVGCGRSASPPKSTAPMSPEEGALDIVTAIYSISAQVGEKSPQSWDDLEVYASSLDDPARQNALDAIRKIKSLNYKVTWGIDKQAIDAQNAKASEFVILESPDGHLKATFGGVILKSDKAEAKTGVDAKAPASDKETKDSDVSR
;
A
#
# COMPACT_ATOMS: atom_id res chain seq x y z
N MET A 1 22.62 10.43 53.81
CA MET A 1 21.32 10.24 54.49
C MET A 1 20.27 9.95 53.43
N ALA A 2 19.93 8.68 53.28
CA ALA A 2 18.85 8.20 52.44
C ALA A 2 17.54 8.24 53.22
N TYR A 3 16.43 8.64 52.60
CA TYR A 3 15.11 8.06 52.89
C TYR A 3 14.23 8.20 51.64
N PHE A 4 14.28 7.18 50.80
CA PHE A 4 13.19 6.81 49.91
C PHE A 4 11.92 6.60 50.76
N ARG A 5 10.87 7.39 50.50
CA ARG A 5 9.54 7.12 51.04
C ARG A 5 8.71 6.40 50.00
N TYR A 6 8.80 5.07 50.05
CA TYR A 6 7.75 4.19 49.54
C TYR A 6 6.57 4.24 50.53
N VAL A 7 5.38 4.58 50.05
CA VAL A 7 4.12 4.27 50.71
C VAL A 7 3.33 3.36 49.77
N PRO A 8 3.11 2.09 50.14
CA PRO A 8 2.30 1.18 49.35
C PRO A 8 0.82 1.35 49.75
N VAL A 9 -0.04 1.74 48.80
CA VAL A 9 -1.49 1.54 48.95
C VAL A 9 -1.99 0.72 47.79
N LEU A 10 -2.15 -0.54 48.15
CA LEU A 10 -2.77 -1.65 47.45
C LEU A 10 -4.29 -1.44 47.58
N LEU A 11 -5.03 -1.26 46.48
CA LEU A 11 -6.49 -1.44 46.47
C LEU A 11 -7.05 -1.59 45.05
N LEU A 12 -7.39 -2.84 44.75
CA LEU A 12 -8.53 -3.35 43.99
C LEU A 12 -8.96 -2.64 42.70
N GLY A 13 -8.77 -3.36 41.59
CA GLY A 13 -9.51 -3.21 40.35
C GLY A 13 -9.65 -4.55 39.63
N ALA A 14 -10.07 -5.60 40.33
CA ALA A 14 -10.37 -6.90 39.73
C ALA A 14 -11.81 -6.91 39.21
N VAL A 15 -12.03 -6.45 37.98
CA VAL A 15 -13.32 -6.58 37.29
C VAL A 15 -13.07 -6.88 35.80
N LEU A 16 -13.38 -8.13 35.43
CA LEU A 16 -13.90 -8.59 34.14
C LEU A 16 -13.06 -8.38 32.87
N ILE A 17 -12.40 -9.46 32.40
CA ILE A 17 -12.60 -9.95 31.02
C ILE A 17 -12.54 -11.50 31.03
N VAL A 18 -13.67 -12.13 31.32
CA VAL A 18 -14.01 -13.43 30.70
C VAL A 18 -14.60 -13.09 29.34
N GLY A 19 -13.92 -13.45 28.27
CA GLY A 19 -14.41 -13.13 26.93
C GLY A 19 -13.50 -13.62 25.82
N CYS A 20 -13.78 -14.84 25.38
CA CYS A 20 -13.47 -15.40 24.06
C CYS A 20 -12.02 -15.39 23.60
N GLY A 21 -11.46 -16.60 23.54
CA GLY A 21 -10.40 -16.92 22.61
C GLY A 21 -10.76 -16.41 21.22
N ARG A 22 -10.10 -15.33 20.82
CA ARG A 22 -9.71 -15.15 19.43
C ARG A 22 -8.27 -15.57 19.40
N SER A 23 -8.08 -16.80 18.93
CA SER A 23 -6.80 -17.23 18.35
C SER A 23 -6.37 -16.08 17.45
N ALA A 24 -5.42 -15.27 17.91
CA ALA A 24 -4.80 -14.29 17.06
C ALA A 24 -4.09 -15.15 16.02
N SER A 25 -4.73 -15.29 14.85
CA SER A 25 -4.08 -15.88 13.69
C SER A 25 -2.69 -15.25 13.65
N PRO A 26 -1.63 -16.07 13.64
CA PRO A 26 -0.28 -15.54 13.63
C PRO A 26 -0.21 -14.48 12.55
N PRO A 27 0.47 -13.34 12.79
CA PRO A 27 0.58 -12.30 11.77
C PRO A 27 1.00 -13.01 10.50
N LYS A 28 0.14 -12.90 9.47
CA LYS A 28 0.34 -13.53 8.16
C LYS A 28 1.79 -13.19 7.81
N SER A 29 2.67 -14.19 7.91
CA SER A 29 4.10 -13.99 7.74
C SER A 29 4.24 -13.53 6.31
N THR A 30 4.30 -12.22 6.12
CA THR A 30 4.62 -11.60 4.85
C THR A 30 5.99 -12.16 4.54
N ALA A 31 6.03 -13.04 3.54
CA ALA A 31 7.27 -13.60 3.06
C ALA A 31 8.30 -12.46 2.92
N PRO A 32 9.57 -12.70 3.29
CA PRO A 32 10.59 -11.67 3.18
C PRO A 32 10.56 -11.08 1.77
N MET A 33 10.47 -9.75 1.72
CA MET A 33 10.35 -9.00 0.47
C MET A 33 11.50 -9.36 -0.47
N SER A 34 11.20 -9.64 -1.73
CA SER A 34 12.25 -10.00 -2.68
C SER A 34 13.18 -8.79 -2.92
N PRO A 35 14.45 -9.00 -3.30
CA PRO A 35 15.35 -7.89 -3.61
C PRO A 35 14.86 -6.99 -4.76
N GLU A 36 14.00 -7.49 -5.64
CA GLU A 36 13.37 -6.72 -6.71
C GLU A 36 12.19 -5.90 -6.16
N GLU A 37 11.35 -6.50 -5.33
CA GLU A 37 10.25 -5.82 -4.65
C GLU A 37 10.74 -4.67 -3.76
N GLY A 38 11.86 -4.87 -3.03
CA GLY A 38 12.46 -3.81 -2.23
C GLY A 38 13.03 -2.66 -3.08
N ALA A 39 13.63 -2.96 -4.23
CA ALA A 39 14.08 -1.92 -5.15
C ALA A 39 12.90 -1.17 -5.76
N LEU A 40 11.83 -1.88 -6.10
CA LEU A 40 10.61 -1.30 -6.65
C LEU A 40 9.92 -0.38 -5.62
N ASP A 41 9.88 -0.78 -4.35
CA ASP A 41 9.37 0.02 -3.25
C ASP A 41 10.14 1.34 -3.10
N ILE A 42 11.48 1.26 -3.07
CA ILE A 42 12.35 2.43 -2.95
C ILE A 42 12.17 3.39 -4.14
N VAL A 43 12.21 2.89 -5.38
CA VAL A 43 12.04 3.73 -6.57
C VAL A 43 10.66 4.39 -6.59
N THR A 44 9.62 3.67 -6.20
CA THR A 44 8.25 4.20 -6.13
C THR A 44 8.15 5.27 -5.05
N ALA A 45 8.71 5.04 -3.87
CA ALA A 45 8.73 6.04 -2.80
C ALA A 45 9.44 7.33 -3.24
N ILE A 46 10.59 7.20 -3.91
CA ILE A 46 11.34 8.36 -4.41
C ILE A 46 10.53 9.11 -5.49
N TYR A 47 9.87 8.40 -6.39
CA TYR A 47 8.98 9.02 -7.37
C TYR A 47 7.86 9.80 -6.68
N SER A 48 7.15 9.17 -5.74
CA SER A 48 6.02 9.80 -5.06
C SER A 48 6.45 11.00 -4.23
N ILE A 49 7.60 10.94 -3.55
CA ILE A 49 8.13 12.06 -2.77
C ILE A 49 8.60 13.19 -3.68
N SER A 50 9.36 12.89 -4.74
CA SER A 50 9.81 13.92 -5.69
C SER A 50 8.63 14.63 -6.37
N ALA A 51 7.57 13.90 -6.72
CA ALA A 51 6.33 14.47 -7.23
C ALA A 51 5.60 15.34 -6.19
N GLN A 52 5.65 14.97 -4.90
CA GLN A 52 4.98 15.73 -3.83
C GLN A 52 5.75 16.98 -3.40
N VAL A 53 7.09 16.92 -3.35
CA VAL A 53 7.95 17.99 -2.84
C VAL A 53 8.40 18.94 -3.95
N GLY A 54 8.68 18.42 -5.15
CA GLY A 54 9.22 19.19 -6.27
C GLY A 54 8.18 19.94 -7.11
N GLU A 55 6.90 19.88 -6.74
CA GLU A 55 5.74 20.41 -7.48
C GLU A 55 5.56 19.89 -8.92
N LYS A 56 6.49 19.05 -9.40
CA LYS A 56 6.46 18.39 -10.70
C LYS A 56 6.91 16.96 -10.54
N SER A 57 6.17 16.07 -11.19
CA SER A 57 6.51 14.65 -11.21
C SER A 57 7.71 14.39 -12.13
N PRO A 58 8.60 13.46 -11.78
CA PRO A 58 9.71 13.04 -12.63
C PRO A 58 9.23 12.67 -14.04
N GLN A 59 9.96 13.14 -15.05
CA GLN A 59 9.69 12.87 -16.46
C GLN A 59 10.65 11.82 -17.04
N SER A 60 11.70 11.49 -16.29
CA SER A 60 12.76 10.61 -16.74
C SER A 60 13.47 9.92 -15.56
N TRP A 61 14.29 8.92 -15.89
CA TRP A 61 15.21 8.32 -14.92
C TRP A 61 16.21 9.33 -14.37
N ASP A 62 16.67 10.26 -15.20
CA ASP A 62 17.67 11.25 -14.81
C ASP A 62 17.11 12.19 -13.72
N ASP A 63 15.82 12.55 -13.81
CA ASP A 63 15.14 13.34 -12.77
C ASP A 63 15.13 12.60 -11.42
N LEU A 64 14.86 11.29 -11.44
CA LEU A 64 14.92 10.45 -10.23
C LEU A 64 16.34 10.32 -9.70
N GLU A 65 17.35 10.20 -10.56
CA GLU A 65 18.76 10.10 -10.15
C GLU A 65 19.26 11.42 -9.55
N VAL A 66 18.85 12.57 -10.10
CA VAL A 66 19.13 13.90 -9.52
C VAL A 66 18.53 14.01 -8.13
N TYR A 67 17.26 13.64 -7.97
CA TYR A 67 16.62 13.65 -6.66
C TYR A 67 17.30 12.66 -5.70
N ALA A 68 17.55 11.42 -6.12
CA ALA A 68 18.24 10.42 -5.30
C ALA A 68 19.63 10.89 -4.84
N SER A 69 20.36 11.59 -5.71
CA SER A 69 21.68 12.16 -5.41
C SER A 69 21.63 13.31 -4.40
N SER A 70 20.48 13.99 -4.29
CA SER A 70 20.27 15.06 -3.31
C SER A 70 20.04 14.57 -1.88
N LEU A 71 19.80 13.26 -1.70
CA LEU A 71 19.62 12.66 -0.38
C LEU A 71 20.95 12.52 0.36
N ASP A 72 20.89 12.41 1.68
CA ASP A 72 22.04 12.09 2.52
C ASP A 72 22.31 10.57 2.52
N ASP A 73 23.56 10.19 2.82
CA ASP A 73 23.89 8.78 3.05
C ASP A 73 23.26 8.29 4.37
N PRO A 74 22.75 7.05 4.43
CA PRO A 74 22.82 5.99 3.42
C PRO A 74 21.68 5.99 2.38
N ALA A 75 20.70 6.88 2.51
CA ALA A 75 19.50 6.89 1.66
C ALA A 75 19.85 7.11 0.18
N ARG A 76 20.82 7.99 -0.10
CA ARG A 76 21.35 8.21 -1.44
C ARG A 76 21.85 6.94 -2.13
N GLN A 77 22.69 6.16 -1.45
CA GLN A 77 23.23 4.92 -2.03
C GLN A 77 22.12 3.91 -2.31
N ASN A 78 21.22 3.71 -1.34
CA ASN A 78 20.09 2.80 -1.49
C ASN A 78 19.17 3.20 -2.66
N ALA A 79 18.91 4.50 -2.80
CA ALA A 79 18.12 5.06 -3.88
C ALA A 79 18.74 4.82 -5.25
N LEU A 80 20.03 5.16 -5.41
CA LEU A 80 20.75 5.00 -6.67
C LEU A 80 20.90 3.52 -7.06
N ASP A 81 21.14 2.65 -6.10
CA ASP A 81 21.23 1.20 -6.35
C ASP A 81 19.88 0.61 -6.74
N ALA A 82 18.79 1.03 -6.11
CA ALA A 82 17.44 0.63 -6.48
C ALA A 82 17.09 1.09 -7.90
N ILE A 83 17.38 2.35 -8.26
CA ILE A 83 17.18 2.89 -9.62
C ILE A 83 17.98 2.07 -10.64
N ARG A 84 19.27 1.82 -10.37
CA ARG A 84 20.14 1.03 -11.27
C ARG A 84 19.56 -0.37 -11.48
N LYS A 85 19.07 -0.99 -10.41
CA LYS A 85 18.47 -2.33 -10.47
C LYS A 85 17.21 -2.34 -11.33
N ILE A 86 16.25 -1.44 -11.08
CA ILE A 86 15.00 -1.39 -11.86
C ILE A 86 15.27 -1.06 -13.33
N LYS A 87 16.21 -0.15 -13.62
CA LYS A 87 16.67 0.13 -15.00
C LYS A 87 17.21 -1.12 -15.69
N SER A 88 18.01 -1.94 -14.99
CA SER A 88 18.56 -3.18 -15.55
C SER A 88 17.52 -4.26 -15.85
N LEU A 89 16.36 -4.20 -15.18
CA LEU A 89 15.26 -5.15 -15.34
C LEU A 89 14.25 -4.71 -16.43
N ASN A 90 14.50 -3.60 -17.13
CA ASN A 90 13.68 -3.11 -18.25
C ASN A 90 12.19 -2.86 -17.89
N TYR A 91 11.91 -2.39 -16.68
CA TYR A 91 10.56 -2.01 -16.29
C TYR A 91 9.97 -0.96 -17.24
N LYS A 92 8.70 -1.14 -17.59
CA LYS A 92 7.91 -0.10 -18.24
C LYS A 92 7.58 0.98 -17.21
N VAL A 93 7.87 2.24 -17.55
CA VAL A 93 7.64 3.38 -16.65
C VAL A 93 6.64 4.35 -17.26
N THR A 94 5.70 4.80 -16.44
CA THR A 94 4.77 5.88 -16.78
C THR A 94 5.20 7.16 -16.07
N TRP A 95 5.78 8.08 -16.83
CA TRP A 95 6.30 9.34 -16.30
C TRP A 95 5.23 10.42 -16.17
N GLY A 96 5.48 11.38 -15.28
CA GLY A 96 4.71 12.62 -15.21
C GLY A 96 3.31 12.55 -14.59
N ILE A 97 3.05 11.57 -13.72
CA ILE A 97 1.76 11.48 -13.01
C ILE A 97 1.78 12.42 -11.81
N ASP A 98 1.14 13.58 -11.94
CA ASP A 98 1.04 14.59 -10.87
C ASP A 98 -0.02 14.25 -9.83
N LYS A 99 0.30 14.45 -8.55
CA LYS A 99 -0.64 14.30 -7.45
C LYS A 99 -1.83 15.26 -7.58
N GLN A 100 -1.61 16.51 -7.99
CA GLN A 100 -2.69 17.48 -8.21
C GLN A 100 -3.65 16.99 -9.29
N ALA A 101 -3.15 16.35 -10.34
CA ALA A 101 -3.97 15.78 -11.40
C ALA A 101 -4.77 14.57 -10.92
N ILE A 102 -4.20 13.72 -10.06
CA ILE A 102 -4.90 12.60 -9.41
C ILE A 102 -6.04 13.13 -8.52
N ASP A 103 -5.72 14.10 -7.66
CA ASP A 103 -6.67 14.67 -6.70
C ASP A 103 -7.82 15.40 -7.43
N ALA A 104 -7.52 16.14 -8.51
CA ALA A 104 -8.52 16.82 -9.34
C ALA A 104 -9.50 15.85 -10.02
N GLN A 105 -9.06 14.62 -10.31
CA GLN A 105 -9.90 13.57 -10.89
C GLN A 105 -10.68 12.77 -9.84
N ASN A 106 -10.51 13.09 -8.54
CA ASN A 106 -11.05 12.33 -7.42
C ASN A 106 -10.74 10.82 -7.51
N ALA A 107 -9.57 10.50 -8.07
CA ALA A 107 -9.09 9.14 -8.28
C ALA A 107 -8.10 8.77 -7.17
N LYS A 108 -7.97 7.48 -6.86
CA LYS A 108 -7.02 7.01 -5.85
C LYS A 108 -5.64 6.85 -6.48
N ALA A 109 -4.59 7.22 -5.74
CA ALA A 109 -3.20 7.00 -6.15
C ALA A 109 -2.87 5.53 -6.51
N SER A 110 -3.60 4.57 -5.91
CA SER A 110 -3.48 3.15 -6.21
C SER A 110 -4.00 2.75 -7.60
N GLU A 111 -4.76 3.61 -8.28
CA GLU A 111 -5.29 3.34 -9.62
C GLU A 111 -4.26 3.68 -10.72
N PHE A 112 -3.20 4.44 -10.38
CA PHE A 112 -2.17 4.86 -11.32
C PHE A 112 -0.91 4.04 -11.15
N VAL A 113 -0.66 3.13 -12.10
CA VAL A 113 0.57 2.33 -12.17
C VAL A 113 1.68 3.16 -12.82
N ILE A 114 2.78 3.35 -12.09
CA ILE A 114 3.96 4.09 -12.57
C ILE A 114 5.09 3.18 -13.03
N LEU A 115 5.17 1.95 -12.50
CA LEU A 115 6.19 0.97 -12.83
C LEU A 115 5.52 -0.38 -13.04
N GLU A 116 5.83 -1.05 -14.15
CA GLU A 116 5.32 -2.37 -14.50
C GLU A 116 6.48 -3.24 -14.99
N SER A 117 6.66 -4.41 -14.38
CA SER A 117 7.69 -5.36 -14.79
C SER A 117 7.42 -5.88 -16.21
N PRO A 118 8.45 -6.28 -16.97
CA PRO A 118 8.27 -6.77 -18.34
C PRO A 118 7.34 -7.98 -18.47
N ASP A 119 7.28 -8.79 -17.42
CA ASP A 119 6.45 -9.99 -17.31
C ASP A 119 5.05 -9.69 -16.71
N GLY A 120 4.79 -8.45 -16.29
CA GLY A 120 3.54 -8.01 -15.67
C GLY A 120 3.29 -8.54 -14.25
N HIS A 121 4.24 -9.28 -13.67
CA HIS A 121 4.09 -9.88 -12.35
C HIS A 121 4.19 -8.88 -11.19
N LEU A 122 4.93 -7.79 -11.37
CA LEU A 122 5.09 -6.75 -10.37
C LEU A 122 4.70 -5.40 -10.96
N LYS A 123 3.81 -4.71 -10.27
CA LYS A 123 3.45 -3.33 -10.60
C LYS A 123 3.56 -2.47 -9.37
N ALA A 124 4.03 -1.23 -9.51
CA ALA A 124 3.97 -0.26 -8.44
C ALA A 124 3.13 0.94 -8.82
N THR A 125 2.32 1.38 -7.87
CA THR A 125 1.38 2.48 -8.03
C THR A 125 1.94 3.76 -7.45
N PHE A 126 1.43 4.91 -7.88
CA PHE A 126 1.80 6.21 -7.32
C PHE A 126 1.60 6.29 -5.79
N GLY A 127 0.69 5.48 -5.24
CA GLY A 127 0.43 5.39 -3.80
C GLY A 127 1.44 4.55 -3.00
N GLY A 128 2.51 4.04 -3.61
CA GLY A 128 3.49 3.18 -2.93
C GLY A 128 3.02 1.73 -2.75
N VAL A 129 1.91 1.34 -3.40
CA VAL A 129 1.41 -0.05 -3.32
C VAL A 129 2.05 -0.87 -4.43
N ILE A 130 2.70 -1.98 -4.04
CA ILE A 130 3.18 -3.01 -4.96
C ILE A 130 2.07 -4.05 -5.16
N LEU A 131 1.66 -4.22 -6.40
CA LEU A 131 0.70 -5.22 -6.85
C LEU A 131 1.48 -6.42 -7.39
N LYS A 132 1.22 -7.59 -6.81
CA LYS A 132 1.76 -8.87 -7.28
C LYS A 132 0.69 -9.58 -8.08
N SER A 133 0.98 -9.90 -9.34
CA SER A 133 0.12 -10.75 -10.15
C SER A 133 0.51 -12.20 -9.87
N ASP A 134 -0.21 -12.88 -8.99
CA ASP A 134 -0.09 -14.34 -8.86
C ASP A 134 -0.35 -14.95 -10.24
N LYS A 135 0.55 -15.84 -10.69
CA LYS A 135 0.36 -16.59 -11.95
C LYS A 135 -1.04 -17.19 -11.97
N ALA A 136 -1.89 -16.72 -12.88
CA ALA A 136 -3.12 -17.36 -13.34
C ALA A 136 -3.95 -18.08 -12.25
N GLU A 137 -4.66 -17.34 -11.40
CA GLU A 137 -5.94 -17.85 -10.91
C GLU A 137 -7.04 -17.43 -11.88
N ALA A 138 -7.32 -18.36 -12.80
CA ALA A 138 -8.60 -18.39 -13.48
C ALA A 138 -9.72 -18.60 -12.46
N LYS A 139 -10.69 -17.68 -12.49
CA LYS A 139 -12.11 -17.79 -12.12
C LYS A 139 -12.58 -17.36 -10.72
N THR A 140 -13.55 -16.44 -10.83
CA THR A 140 -14.82 -16.32 -10.07
C THR A 140 -14.80 -15.74 -8.66
N GLY A 141 -15.43 -14.58 -8.54
CA GLY A 141 -15.86 -13.97 -7.29
C GLY A 141 -16.63 -12.68 -7.53
N VAL A 142 -17.68 -12.74 -8.36
CA VAL A 142 -18.76 -11.74 -8.29
C VAL A 142 -19.45 -11.98 -6.95
N ASP A 143 -19.01 -11.27 -5.91
CA ASP A 143 -19.79 -11.04 -4.70
C ASP A 143 -20.11 -9.53 -4.64
N ALA A 144 -20.72 -9.03 -5.72
CA ALA A 144 -21.54 -7.84 -5.64
C ALA A 144 -22.87 -8.24 -4.99
N LYS A 145 -22.85 -8.25 -3.65
CA LYS A 145 -24.00 -8.20 -2.76
C LYS A 145 -25.18 -7.47 -3.43
N ALA A 146 -26.20 -8.25 -3.78
CA ALA A 146 -27.45 -7.74 -4.33
C ALA A 146 -28.04 -6.65 -3.41
N PRO A 147 -28.40 -5.46 -3.92
CA PRO A 147 -29.41 -4.65 -3.26
C PRO A 147 -30.77 -5.29 -3.55
N ALA A 148 -31.40 -5.79 -2.50
CA ALA A 148 -32.78 -6.27 -2.51
C ALA A 148 -33.69 -5.22 -3.17
N SER A 149 -34.27 -5.60 -4.31
CA SER A 149 -35.28 -4.82 -5.01
C SER A 149 -36.53 -5.67 -5.11
N ASP A 150 -37.20 -5.90 -3.98
CA ASP A 150 -38.56 -6.43 -3.97
C ASP A 150 -39.54 -5.27 -3.80
N LYS A 151 -39.84 -4.63 -4.93
CA LYS A 151 -41.20 -4.13 -5.18
C LYS A 151 -41.99 -5.32 -5.70
N GLU A 152 -42.89 -5.86 -4.89
CA GLU A 152 -44.03 -6.60 -5.41
C GLU A 152 -45.30 -6.17 -4.70
N THR A 153 -46.06 -5.33 -5.39
CA THR A 153 -47.51 -5.23 -5.21
C THR A 153 -48.13 -6.27 -6.13
N LYS A 154 -48.83 -7.25 -5.57
CA LYS A 154 -49.97 -7.89 -6.25
C LYS A 154 -50.98 -8.43 -5.25
N ASP A 155 -52.12 -7.78 -5.29
CA ASP A 155 -53.45 -8.25 -4.92
C ASP A 155 -53.72 -9.67 -5.41
N SER A 156 -54.24 -10.55 -4.54
CA SER A 156 -55.20 -11.63 -4.87
C SER A 156 -55.75 -12.26 -3.59
N ASP A 157 -57.02 -11.96 -3.34
CA ASP A 157 -58.07 -12.69 -2.63
C ASP A 157 -57.91 -14.23 -2.54
N VAL A 158 -58.22 -14.83 -1.36
CA VAL A 158 -59.06 -16.04 -1.15
C VAL A 158 -58.83 -16.72 0.23
N SER A 159 -59.92 -16.75 1.01
CA SER A 159 -60.35 -17.73 2.04
C SER A 159 -59.56 -17.97 3.35
N ARG A 160 -60.13 -17.49 4.47
CA ARG A 160 -60.93 -18.32 5.40
C ARG A 160 -61.66 -17.47 6.45
#